data_AF-A0A1R3V8M0-F1
#
_entry.id   AF-A0A1R3V8M0-F1
#
_cell.length_a   1.000
_cell.length_b   1.000
_cell.length_c   1.000
_cell.angle_alpha   90.00
_cell.angle_beta   90.00
_cell.angle_gamma   90.00
#
_symmetry.space_group_name_H-M   'P 1'
#
loop_
_entity.id
_entity.type
_entity.pdbx_description
1 polymer ?
#
loop_
_entity_poly.entity_id
_entity_poly.type
_entity_poly.pdbx_seq_one_letter_code
_entity_poly.pdbx_strand_id
1 'polypeptide(L)' 'MRSDFAAAREFLECAQNRLCGMDETSQRVSEALDSLIEEIAIAEFRKAPLTIVPFPRARPPRHAR' A
#
# COMPACT_ATOMS: atom_id res chain seq x y z
N MET A 1 -4.71 -5.19 15.39
CA MET A 1 -4.65 -3.74 15.07
C MET A 1 -4.04 -3.65 13.67
N ARG A 2 -4.82 -3.23 12.65
CA ARG A 2 -4.26 -2.98 11.31
C ARG A 2 -3.62 -1.60 11.36
N SER A 3 -2.34 -1.50 11.00
CA SER A 3 -1.69 -0.20 10.84
C SER A 3 -2.39 0.57 9.73
N ASP A 4 -2.69 1.84 9.96
CA ASP A 4 -3.28 2.72 8.96
C ASP A 4 -2.17 3.34 8.10
N PHE A 5 -1.78 2.59 7.06
CA PHE A 5 -0.74 3.01 6.12
C PHE A 5 -1.18 4.19 5.26
N ALA A 6 -2.47 4.35 5.00
CA ALA A 6 -3.01 5.48 4.24
C ALA A 6 -2.85 6.79 5.03
N ALA A 7 -3.21 6.80 6.32
CA ALA A 7 -3.00 7.95 7.18
C ALA A 7 -1.51 8.30 7.33
N ALA A 8 -0.65 7.29 7.48
CA ALA A 8 0.81 7.51 7.57
C ALA A 8 1.37 8.16 6.30
N ARG A 9 0.94 7.70 5.11
CA ARG A 9 1.33 8.26 3.81
C ARG A 9 0.93 9.73 3.69
N GLU A 10 -0.31 10.08 4.05
CA GLU A 10 -0.81 11.45 4.00
C GLU A 10 0.02 12.42 4.87
N PHE A 11 0.41 11.99 6.08
CA PHE A 11 1.24 12.81 6.96
C PHE A 11 2.65 13.04 6.41
N LEU A 12 3.25 12.04 5.76
CA LEU A 12 4.57 12.16 5.16
C LEU A 12 4.55 13.07 3.93
N GLU A 13 3.54 12.96 3.08
CA GLU A 13 3.34 13.87 1.94
C GLU A 13 3.13 15.32 2.42
N CYS A 14 2.37 15.52 3.50
CA CYS A 14 2.25 16.83 4.14
C CYS A 14 3.59 17.37 4.67
N ALA A 15 4.42 16.52 5.27
CA ALA A 15 5.73 16.91 5.77
C ALA A 15 6.68 17.31 4.63
N GLN A 16 6.71 16.53 3.55
CA GLN A 16 7.51 16.81 2.36
C GLN A 16 7.09 18.12 1.69
N ASN A 17 5.79 18.36 1.51
CA ASN A 17 5.27 19.61 0.92
C ASN A 17 5.60 20.87 1.74
N ARG A 18 5.83 20.73 3.05
CA ARG A 18 6.26 21.85 3.91
C ARG A 18 7.76 22.06 3.91
N LEU A 19 8.52 21.06 3.50
CA LEU A 19 9.98 21.07 3.48
C LEU A 19 10.47 21.73 2.17
N CYS A 20 10.33 23.04 2.05
CA CYS A 20 10.67 23.78 0.82
C CYS A 20 12.08 24.39 0.82
N GLY A 21 12.98 23.93 1.69
CA GLY A 21 14.33 24.49 1.81
C GLY A 21 15.30 23.91 0.77
N MET A 22 16.17 24.75 0.20
CA MET A 22 17.30 24.28 -0.64
C MET A 22 18.54 23.91 0.18
N ASP A 23 18.43 23.86 1.50
CA ASP A 23 19.52 23.45 2.38
C ASP A 23 19.84 21.97 2.19
N GLU A 24 21.11 21.57 2.30
CA GLU A 24 21.52 20.16 2.20
C GLU A 24 20.75 19.25 3.17
N THR A 25 20.43 19.76 4.36
CA THR A 25 19.61 19.04 5.35
C THR A 25 18.19 18.82 4.85
N SER A 26 17.58 19.83 4.23
CA SER A 26 16.24 19.72 3.66
C SER A 26 16.23 18.70 2.51
N GLN A 27 17.26 18.69 1.68
CA GLN A 27 17.41 17.73 0.59
C GLN A 27 17.54 16.29 1.11
N ARG A 28 18.42 16.05 2.08
CA ARG A 28 18.56 14.73 2.72
C ARG A 28 17.28 14.26 3.41
N VAL A 29 16.57 15.16 4.08
CA VAL A 29 15.31 14.81 4.76
C VAL A 29 14.23 14.49 3.72
N SER A 30 14.18 15.22 2.60
CA SER A 30 13.23 14.92 1.51
C SER A 30 13.48 13.53 0.90
N GLU A 31 14.75 13.17 0.64
CA GLU A 31 15.12 11.84 0.14
C GLU A 31 14.73 10.71 1.12
N ALA A 32 14.90 10.95 2.42
CA ALA A 32 14.48 10.00 3.45
C ALA A 32 12.95 9.86 3.52
N LEU A 33 12.21 10.98 3.36
CA LEU A 33 10.75 10.96 3.30
C LEU A 33 10.24 10.20 2.08
N ASP A 34 10.86 10.38 0.91
CA ASP A 34 10.52 9.62 -0.31
C ASP A 34 10.66 8.11 -0.08
N SER A 35 11.78 7.68 0.52
CA SER A 35 12.03 6.26 0.82
C SER A 35 10.97 5.66 1.75
N LEU A 36 10.50 6.44 2.75
CA LEU A 36 9.45 6.01 3.68
C LEU A 36 8.07 5.92 3.02
N ILE A 37 7.75 6.89 2.15
CA ILE A 37 6.48 6.88 1.39
C ILE A 37 6.43 5.65 0.48
N GLU A 38 7.53 5.28 -0.15
CA GLU A 38 7.61 4.10 -1.02
C GLU A 38 7.41 2.79 -0.24
N GLU A 39 8.09 2.63 0.90
CA GLU A 39 7.92 1.47 1.80
C GLU A 39 6.46 1.33 2.27
N ILE A 40 5.81 2.43 2.65
CA ILE A 40 4.42 2.46 3.07
C ILE A 40 3.48 2.12 1.92
N ALA A 41 3.73 2.64 0.72
CA ALA A 41 2.96 2.28 -0.47
C ALA A 41 3.07 0.79 -0.76
N ILE A 42 4.27 0.20 -0.67
CA ILE A 42 4.47 -1.24 -0.82
C ILE A 42 3.67 -2.01 0.24
N ALA A 43 3.68 -1.56 1.49
CA ALA A 43 2.92 -2.20 2.57
C ALA A 43 1.40 -2.08 2.39
N GLU A 44 0.91 -0.94 1.89
CA GLU A 44 -0.50 -0.68 1.58
C GLU A 44 -1.00 -1.55 0.42
N PHE A 45 -0.20 -1.66 -0.65
CA PHE A 45 -0.54 -2.42 -1.85
C PHE A 45 -0.15 -3.90 -1.78
N ARG A 46 0.55 -4.34 -0.74
CA ARG A 46 0.77 -5.77 -0.44
C ARG A 46 -0.58 -6.42 -0.12
N LYS A 47 -1.26 -6.86 -1.18
CA LYS A 47 -2.52 -7.60 -1.13
C LYS A 47 -2.36 -8.77 -0.17
N ALA A 48 -3.33 -8.90 0.74
CA ALA A 48 -3.49 -10.11 1.53
C ALA A 48 -3.49 -11.35 0.60
N PRO A 49 -2.94 -12.49 1.04
CA PRO A 49 -2.89 -13.70 0.21
C PRO A 49 -4.27 -13.97 -0.38
N LEU A 50 -4.35 -13.94 -1.71
CA LEU A 50 -5.59 -14.18 -2.44
C LEU A 50 -6.01 -15.62 -2.22
N THR A 51 -7.23 -15.83 -1.74
CA THR A 51 -7.83 -17.16 -1.70
C THR A 51 -8.09 -17.62 -3.13
N ILE A 52 -7.29 -18.57 -3.62
CA ILE A 52 -7.53 -19.22 -4.90
C ILE A 52 -8.80 -20.08 -4.74
N VAL A 53 -9.89 -19.70 -5.41
CA VAL A 53 -11.12 -20.50 -5.44
C VAL A 53 -10.98 -21.53 -6.56
N PRO A 54 -10.96 -22.85 -6.26
CA PRO A 54 -10.83 -23.86 -7.30
C PRO A 54 -12.09 -23.92 -8.18
N PHE A 55 -11.88 -24.07 -9.49
CA PHE A 55 -13.00 -24.24 -10.43
C PHE A 55 -13.75 -25.56 -10.12
N PRO A 56 -15.09 -25.54 -10.02
CA PRO A 56 -15.87 -26.76 -9.77
C PRO A 56 -15.69 -27.76 -10.92
N ARG A 57 -15.02 -28.88 -10.65
CA ARG A 57 -14.82 -29.96 -11.64
C ARG A 57 -16.04 -30.88 -11.80
N ALA A 58 -17.01 -30.80 -10.89
CA ALA A 58 -18.22 -31.60 -10.94
C ALA A 58 -19.34 -30.82 -11.63
N ARG A 59 -19.85 -31.36 -12.73
CA ARG A 59 -21.09 -30.90 -13.36
C ARG A 59 -22.23 -31.18 -12.37
N PRO A 60 -23.02 -30.17 -11.94
CA PRO A 60 -24.17 -30.43 -11.09
C PRO A 60 -25.12 -31.40 -11.81
N PRO A 61 -25.70 -32.39 -11.11
CA PRO A 61 -26.62 -33.35 -11.72
C PRO A 61 -27.76 -32.57 -12.37
N ARG A 62 -27.98 -32.79 -13.68
CA ARG A 62 -29.18 -32.28 -14.34
C ARG A 62 -30.36 -32.95 -13.64
N HIS A 63 -31.19 -32.16 -12.97
CA HIS A 63 -32.48 -32.61 -12.47
C HIS A 63 -33.22 -33.29 -13.64
N ALA A 64 -33.32 -34.62 -13.57
CA ALA A 64 -34.25 -35.38 -14.38
C ALA A 64 -35.65 -35.03 -13.86
N ARG A 65 -36.46 -34.45 -14.74
CA ARG A 65 -37.89 -34.24 -14.52
C ARG A 65 -38.62 -35.56 -14.49
#